data_AF-A0A2A4LD98-F1
#
_entry.id   AF-A0A2A4LD98-F1
#
_cell.length_a   1.000
_cell.length_b   1.000
_cell.length_c   1.000
_cell.angle_alpha   90.00
_cell.angle_beta   90.00
_cell.angle_gamma   90.00
#
_symmetry.space_group_name_H-M   'P 1'
#
loop_
_entity.id
_entity.type
_entity.pdbx_description
1 polymer ?
#
loop_
_entity_poly.entity_id
_entity_poly.type
_entity_poly.pdbx_seq_one_letter_code
_entity_poly.pdbx_strand_id
1 'polypeptide(L)'
;MSNSDNYPQSLPHDNIKQLFPDIFMVQGSIKAGPIKFNRNMVIIRENGLLTLINPVRLNLQEEKKLSELGEIKHILRQGTIHGRDDEYYVSKFSAEFWCLARSDKNYPKPQPDHIIGEDTALPFDNAELFVFSGTKQPESALLFKRYGGILITCDSVQSWQDWNQCNVVARLMMPFLGFGLRTLIGRPWLKGMTPDGGNLQSEFDRLLQWEFNHMIGAHGGFCSGNAHSEVKTAVTKAFSK
;
A
#
# COMPACT_ATOMS: atom_id res chain seq x y z
N MET A 1 -22.07 21.94 10.08
CA MET A 1 -21.70 21.43 8.75
C MET A 1 -20.66 20.35 8.99
N SER A 2 -20.95 19.08 8.69
CA SER A 2 -19.94 18.03 8.87
C SER A 2 -18.76 18.32 7.93
N ASN A 3 -17.54 18.16 8.43
CA ASN A 3 -16.27 18.33 7.70
C ASN A 3 -16.10 17.43 6.45
N SER A 4 -17.17 16.79 5.96
CA SER A 4 -17.17 15.80 4.86
C SER A 4 -16.99 16.40 3.47
N ASP A 5 -17.30 17.69 3.28
CA ASP A 5 -17.35 18.29 1.93
C ASP A 5 -15.98 18.69 1.39
N ASN A 6 -14.96 18.74 2.26
CA ASN A 6 -13.58 19.12 1.89
C ASN A 6 -12.68 17.95 1.50
N TYR A 7 -13.14 16.71 1.67
CA TYR A 7 -12.34 15.50 1.44
C TYR A 7 -12.95 14.60 0.37
N PRO A 8 -12.15 13.74 -0.29
CA PRO A 8 -12.68 12.75 -1.22
C PRO A 8 -13.76 11.89 -0.56
N GLN A 9 -14.86 11.68 -1.30
CA GLN A 9 -15.91 10.75 -0.89
C GLN A 9 -15.41 9.31 -0.95
N SER A 10 -15.99 8.46 -0.10
CA SER A 10 -15.77 7.01 -0.14
C SER A 10 -16.13 6.47 -1.53
N LEU A 11 -15.19 5.75 -2.13
CA LEU A 11 -15.46 4.92 -3.31
C LEU A 11 -15.89 3.51 -2.87
N PRO A 12 -16.41 2.66 -3.77
CA PRO A 12 -16.68 1.27 -3.43
C PRO A 12 -15.46 0.58 -2.82
N HIS A 13 -15.70 -0.13 -1.74
CA HIS A 13 -14.70 -0.92 -1.01
C HIS A 13 -15.38 -2.12 -0.36
N ASP A 14 -14.59 -3.14 -0.05
CA ASP A 14 -15.02 -4.29 0.74
C ASP A 14 -15.09 -3.94 2.24
N ASN A 15 -15.64 -4.85 3.03
CA ASN A 15 -15.58 -4.75 4.49
C ASN A 15 -14.14 -4.94 5.00
N ILE A 16 -13.87 -4.46 6.22
CA ILE A 16 -12.61 -4.74 6.93
C ILE A 16 -12.49 -6.25 7.13
N LYS A 17 -11.45 -6.84 6.54
CA LYS A 17 -11.15 -8.26 6.63
C LYS A 17 -9.95 -8.50 7.55
N GLN A 18 -10.16 -9.27 8.60
CA GLN A 18 -9.05 -9.76 9.42
C GLN A 18 -8.27 -10.84 8.67
N LEU A 19 -6.95 -10.67 8.57
CA LEU A 19 -6.04 -11.65 7.95
C LEU A 19 -5.30 -12.47 9.01
N PHE A 20 -4.85 -11.80 10.07
CA PHE A 20 -4.21 -12.39 11.24
C PHE A 20 -4.70 -11.66 12.51
N PRO A 21 -4.36 -12.12 13.73
CA PRO A 21 -4.51 -11.27 14.90
C PRO A 21 -3.79 -9.93 14.66
N ASP A 22 -4.52 -8.84 14.87
CA ASP A 22 -4.03 -7.47 14.75
C ASP A 22 -3.61 -6.99 13.36
N ILE A 23 -3.87 -7.78 12.31
CA ILE A 23 -3.64 -7.39 10.91
C ILE A 23 -4.92 -7.53 10.11
N PHE A 24 -5.35 -6.40 9.55
CA PHE A 24 -6.57 -6.31 8.76
C PHE A 24 -6.28 -5.63 7.43
N MET A 25 -7.16 -5.88 6.47
CA MET A 25 -7.07 -5.34 5.13
C MET A 25 -8.44 -4.87 4.66
N VAL A 26 -8.45 -3.76 3.94
CA VAL A 26 -9.61 -3.30 3.16
C VAL A 26 -9.17 -3.19 1.72
N GLN A 27 -9.89 -3.87 0.83
CA GLN A 27 -9.76 -3.66 -0.60
C GLN A 27 -10.77 -2.60 -1.05
N GLY A 28 -10.26 -1.42 -1.37
CA GLY A 28 -11.01 -0.30 -1.92
C GLY A 28 -10.90 -0.21 -3.42
N SER A 29 -11.37 0.93 -3.96
CA SER A 29 -11.20 1.28 -5.36
C SER A 29 -10.69 2.72 -5.53
N ILE A 30 -10.08 2.95 -6.68
CA ILE A 30 -9.70 4.27 -7.19
C ILE A 30 -10.17 4.41 -8.63
N LYS A 31 -10.47 5.65 -9.03
CA LYS A 31 -10.88 5.99 -10.40
C LYS A 31 -9.83 6.85 -11.08
N ALA A 32 -9.38 6.42 -12.26
CA ALA A 32 -8.53 7.18 -13.17
C ALA A 32 -9.22 7.26 -14.54
N GLY A 33 -9.86 8.40 -14.83
CA GLY A 33 -10.71 8.55 -16.02
C GLY A 33 -11.85 7.51 -16.03
N PRO A 34 -12.04 6.73 -17.11
CA PRO A 34 -13.08 5.70 -17.19
C PRO A 34 -12.71 4.41 -16.43
N ILE A 35 -11.46 4.26 -16.01
CA ILE A 35 -10.93 3.04 -15.37
C ILE A 35 -11.15 3.14 -13.86
N LYS A 36 -11.74 2.09 -13.27
CA LYS A 36 -11.80 1.90 -11.81
C LYS A 36 -11.09 0.60 -11.48
N PHE A 37 -10.11 0.65 -10.59
CA PHE A 37 -9.33 -0.50 -10.17
C PHE A 37 -9.15 -0.52 -8.66
N ASN A 38 -8.74 -1.66 -8.11
CA ASN A 38 -8.61 -1.79 -6.67
C ASN A 38 -7.47 -0.94 -6.12
N ARG A 39 -7.50 -0.68 -4.82
CA ARG A 39 -6.36 -0.26 -4.01
C ARG A 39 -6.58 -0.75 -2.58
N ASN A 40 -5.52 -0.91 -1.80
CA ASN A 40 -5.61 -1.57 -0.50
C ASN A 40 -5.18 -0.62 0.61
N MET A 41 -5.89 -0.71 1.73
CA MET A 41 -5.46 -0.22 3.03
C MET A 41 -5.10 -1.42 3.90
N VAL A 42 -3.94 -1.36 4.55
CA VAL A 42 -3.56 -2.30 5.62
C VAL A 42 -3.75 -1.61 6.96
N ILE A 43 -4.29 -2.33 7.92
CA ILE A 43 -4.51 -1.85 9.28
C ILE A 43 -3.69 -2.75 10.20
N ILE A 44 -2.77 -2.15 10.94
CA ILE A 44 -1.99 -2.82 11.99
C ILE A 44 -2.46 -2.30 13.34
N ARG A 45 -2.80 -3.21 14.25
CA ARG A 45 -3.17 -2.87 15.63
C ARG A 45 -2.02 -3.22 16.58
N GLU A 46 -1.69 -2.31 17.48
CA GLU A 46 -0.69 -2.53 18.53
C GLU A 46 -1.19 -1.83 19.80
N ASN A 47 -1.38 -2.59 20.89
CA ASN A 47 -1.86 -2.06 22.17
C ASN A 47 -3.12 -1.18 22.08
N GLY A 48 -4.04 -1.52 21.18
CA GLY A 48 -5.28 -0.76 20.94
C GLY A 48 -5.14 0.46 20.03
N LEU A 49 -3.92 0.80 19.59
CA LEU A 49 -3.65 1.84 18.61
C LEU A 49 -3.61 1.25 17.20
N LEU A 50 -4.16 1.95 16.23
CA LEU A 50 -4.20 1.55 14.83
C LEU A 50 -3.25 2.40 13.99
N THR A 51 -2.49 1.73 13.14
CA THR A 51 -1.77 2.34 12.02
C THR A 51 -2.43 1.95 10.71
N LEU A 52 -2.87 2.96 9.95
CA LEU A 52 -3.43 2.77 8.60
C LEU A 52 -2.34 3.02 7.56
N ILE A 53 -2.01 1.98 6.80
CA ILE A 53 -1.04 2.06 5.71
C ILE A 53 -1.79 2.24 4.39
N ASN A 54 -1.46 3.32 3.66
CA ASN A 54 -2.08 3.72 2.40
C ASN A 54 -3.62 3.78 2.51
N PRO A 55 -4.17 4.63 3.39
CA PRO A 55 -5.57 4.56 3.77
C PRO A 55 -6.53 4.68 2.59
N VAL A 56 -7.65 3.99 2.72
CA VAL A 56 -8.79 4.02 1.80
C VAL A 56 -9.94 4.65 2.54
N ARG A 57 -10.57 5.67 1.96
CA ARG A 57 -11.75 6.28 2.56
C ARG A 57 -12.89 5.26 2.70
N LEU A 58 -13.23 4.93 3.95
CA LEU A 58 -14.33 4.06 4.30
C LEU A 58 -15.68 4.80 4.30
N ASN A 59 -16.74 4.04 4.06
CA ASN A 59 -18.11 4.44 4.36
C ASN A 59 -18.32 4.50 5.89
N LEU A 60 -19.40 5.16 6.31
CA LEU A 60 -19.68 5.39 7.73
C LEU A 60 -19.79 4.10 8.56
N GLN A 61 -20.29 3.01 7.96
CA GLN A 61 -20.48 1.74 8.66
C GLN A 61 -19.14 1.06 8.95
N GLU A 62 -18.26 0.95 7.94
CA GLU A 62 -16.95 0.33 8.12
C GLU A 62 -16.01 1.22 8.93
N GLU A 63 -16.13 2.55 8.84
CA GLU A 63 -15.35 3.45 9.69
C GLU A 63 -15.72 3.35 11.17
N LYS A 64 -17.01 3.13 11.48
CA LYS A 64 -17.43 2.83 12.84
C LYS A 64 -16.76 1.55 13.35
N LYS A 65 -16.76 0.48 12.53
CA LYS A 65 -16.05 -0.77 12.87
C LYS A 65 -14.55 -0.54 13.05
N LEU A 66 -13.93 0.30 12.22
CA LEU A 66 -12.52 0.67 12.37
C LEU A 66 -12.27 1.32 13.74
N SER A 67 -13.15 2.21 14.17
CA SER A 67 -13.05 2.88 15.47
C SER A 67 -13.30 1.94 16.66
N GLU A 68 -14.10 0.87 16.45
CA GLU A 68 -14.31 -0.20 17.43
C GLU A 68 -13.10 -1.15 17.54
N LEU A 69 -12.27 -1.26 16.48
CA LEU A 69 -11.04 -2.08 16.50
C LEU A 69 -9.93 -1.47 17.37
N GLY A 70 -9.88 -0.14 17.46
CA GLY A 70 -8.87 0.62 18.20
C GLY A 70 -8.87 2.11 17.85
N GLU A 71 -7.99 2.86 18.51
CA GLU A 71 -7.79 4.29 18.25
C GLU A 71 -6.97 4.48 16.96
N ILE A 72 -7.52 5.19 15.98
CA ILE A 72 -6.81 5.52 14.73
C ILE A 72 -5.76 6.59 15.04
N LYS A 73 -4.51 6.16 15.24
CA LYS A 73 -3.45 7.02 15.77
C LYS A 73 -2.39 7.39 14.73
N HIS A 74 -2.10 6.51 13.78
CA HIS A 74 -1.03 6.74 12.80
C HIS A 74 -1.51 6.48 11.37
N ILE A 75 -1.12 7.36 10.45
CA ILE A 75 -1.34 7.23 9.01
C ILE A 75 0.01 7.14 8.32
N LEU A 76 0.27 6.04 7.61
CA LEU A 76 1.54 5.78 6.93
C LEU A 76 1.33 5.72 5.42
N ARG A 77 1.97 6.63 4.67
CA ARG A 77 2.00 6.61 3.20
C ARG A 77 3.32 6.03 2.71
N GLN A 78 3.24 4.90 1.99
CA GLN A 78 4.43 4.22 1.47
C GLN A 78 4.92 4.76 0.13
N GLY A 79 4.03 5.32 -0.69
CA GLY A 79 4.33 5.77 -2.04
C GLY A 79 3.67 7.09 -2.40
N THR A 80 4.30 7.83 -3.31
CA THR A 80 3.92 9.21 -3.65
C THR A 80 2.47 9.35 -4.17
N ILE A 81 1.91 8.31 -4.81
CA ILE A 81 0.58 8.35 -5.42
C ILE A 81 -0.52 7.67 -4.61
N HIS A 82 -0.28 7.37 -3.32
CA HIS A 82 -1.24 6.68 -2.44
C HIS A 82 -1.80 7.54 -1.31
N GLY A 83 -1.72 8.87 -1.46
CA GLY A 83 -2.06 9.84 -0.42
C GLY A 83 -3.48 10.40 -0.40
N ARG A 84 -4.37 9.86 -1.24
CA ARG A 84 -5.69 10.45 -1.51
C ARG A 84 -6.53 10.73 -0.26
N ASP A 85 -6.48 9.81 0.71
CA ASP A 85 -7.39 9.80 1.85
C ASP A 85 -6.67 10.17 3.17
N ASP A 86 -5.39 10.52 3.12
CA ASP A 86 -4.55 10.74 4.31
C ASP A 86 -5.04 11.93 5.12
N GLU A 87 -5.27 13.08 4.45
CA GLU A 87 -5.68 14.31 5.12
C GLU A 87 -7.02 14.14 5.84
N TYR A 88 -7.90 13.28 5.32
CA TYR A 88 -9.15 12.98 5.98
C TYR A 88 -8.93 12.31 7.34
N TYR A 89 -8.14 11.23 7.37
CA TYR A 89 -7.92 10.48 8.60
C TYR A 89 -7.12 11.30 9.61
N VAL A 90 -6.11 12.04 9.16
CA VAL A 90 -5.34 12.97 10.00
C VAL A 90 -6.25 14.04 10.61
N SER A 91 -7.06 14.72 9.80
CA SER A 91 -7.96 15.78 10.26
C SER A 91 -9.04 15.27 11.21
N LYS A 92 -9.67 14.14 10.87
CA LYS A 92 -10.81 13.62 11.63
C LYS A 92 -10.41 12.97 12.95
N PHE A 93 -9.29 12.24 12.97
CA PHE A 93 -8.88 11.45 14.13
C PHE A 93 -7.69 12.08 14.88
N SER A 94 -7.19 13.24 14.42
CA SER A 94 -5.96 13.84 14.95
C SER A 94 -4.78 12.84 14.95
N ALA A 95 -4.75 12.01 13.91
CA ALA A 95 -3.74 10.98 13.73
C ALA A 95 -2.43 11.60 13.24
N GLU A 96 -1.31 11.01 13.65
CA GLU A 96 0.03 11.43 13.22
C GLU A 96 0.30 10.92 11.81
N PHE A 97 0.91 11.77 10.97
CA PHE A 97 1.22 11.44 9.59
C PHE A 97 2.69 11.08 9.37
N TRP A 98 2.90 9.90 8.81
CA TRP A 98 4.19 9.28 8.54
C TRP A 98 4.35 9.07 7.03
N CYS A 99 5.37 9.66 6.41
CA CYS A 99 5.64 9.46 5.00
C CYS A 99 7.11 9.63 4.63
N LEU A 100 7.49 9.17 3.44
CA LEU A 100 8.84 9.41 2.92
C LEU A 100 9.03 10.89 2.59
N ALA A 101 10.26 11.38 2.75
CA ALA A 101 10.65 12.69 2.24
C ALA A 101 10.31 12.80 0.74
N ARG A 102 9.83 13.97 0.30
CA ARG A 102 9.46 14.28 -1.09
C ARG A 102 8.26 13.51 -1.65
N SER A 103 7.45 12.87 -0.81
CA SER A 103 6.24 12.13 -1.23
C SER A 103 4.99 13.01 -1.38
N ASP A 104 5.17 14.34 -1.33
CA ASP A 104 4.15 15.39 -1.34
C ASP A 104 3.75 15.85 -2.75
N LYS A 105 4.48 15.41 -3.80
CA LYS A 105 4.27 15.82 -5.21
C LYS A 105 2.81 15.70 -5.69
N ASN A 106 2.14 14.58 -5.38
CA ASN A 106 0.77 14.31 -5.82
C ASN A 106 -0.28 14.68 -4.76
N TYR A 107 0.12 14.67 -3.50
CA TYR A 107 -0.73 14.91 -2.35
C TYR A 107 0.07 15.76 -1.34
N PRO A 108 0.02 17.10 -1.47
CA PRO A 108 0.85 18.03 -0.69
C PRO A 108 0.38 18.19 0.76
N LYS A 109 -0.76 17.57 1.10
CA LYS A 109 -1.32 17.53 2.44
C LYS A 109 -1.58 16.08 2.85
N PRO A 110 -1.62 15.79 4.15
CA PRO A 110 -1.25 16.68 5.27
C PRO A 110 0.27 16.89 5.33
N GLN A 111 0.73 17.83 6.16
CA GLN A 111 2.16 17.95 6.46
C GLN A 111 2.59 16.76 7.33
N PRO A 112 3.77 16.17 7.08
CA PRO A 112 4.24 15.03 7.86
C PRO A 112 4.65 15.45 9.27
N ASP A 113 4.16 14.71 10.26
CA ASP A 113 4.70 14.75 11.62
C ASP A 113 6.03 13.99 11.67
N HIS A 114 6.14 12.92 10.87
CA HIS A 114 7.31 12.04 10.83
C HIS A 114 7.74 11.76 9.39
N ILE A 115 9.01 12.02 9.10
CA ILE A 115 9.67 11.58 7.86
C ILE A 115 10.29 10.20 8.11
N ILE A 116 9.85 9.21 7.34
CA ILE A 116 10.30 7.82 7.52
C ILE A 116 11.50 7.47 6.64
N GLY A 117 12.33 6.56 7.13
CA GLY A 117 13.51 5.98 6.50
C GLY A 117 13.77 4.57 7.06
N GLU A 118 14.80 3.88 6.56
CA GLU A 118 15.07 2.48 6.96
C GLU A 118 15.35 2.33 8.47
N ASP A 119 15.96 3.35 9.08
CA ASP A 119 16.28 3.39 10.52
C ASP A 119 15.12 3.92 11.39
N THR A 120 13.96 4.23 10.80
CA THR A 120 12.83 4.78 11.55
C THR A 120 12.18 3.72 12.42
N ALA A 121 12.10 3.99 13.72
CA ALA A 121 11.26 3.22 14.64
C ALA A 121 9.78 3.43 14.28
N LEU A 122 9.11 2.36 13.88
CA LEU A 122 7.69 2.37 13.51
C LEU A 122 6.81 2.36 14.78
N PRO A 123 5.55 2.84 14.69
CA PRO A 123 4.63 2.88 15.83
C PRO A 123 4.08 1.52 16.27
N PHE A 124 4.73 0.43 15.85
CA PHE A 124 4.42 -0.95 16.20
C PHE A 124 5.69 -1.80 16.12
N ASP A 125 5.77 -2.81 16.97
CA ASP A 125 6.97 -3.64 17.12
C ASP A 125 7.11 -4.68 16.00
N ASN A 126 8.32 -5.27 15.90
CA ASN A 126 8.64 -6.35 14.96
C ASN A 126 8.40 -5.95 13.50
N ALA A 127 8.78 -4.73 13.14
CA ALA A 127 8.65 -4.23 11.79
C ALA A 127 9.95 -3.55 11.33
N GLU A 128 10.23 -3.66 10.04
CA GLU A 128 11.33 -2.94 9.38
C GLU A 128 10.82 -2.22 8.13
N LEU A 129 11.38 -1.05 7.87
CA LEU A 129 11.07 -0.28 6.66
C LEU A 129 12.17 -0.49 5.62
N PHE A 130 11.76 -0.68 4.37
CA PHE A 130 12.62 -0.71 3.20
C PHE A 130 12.35 0.55 2.39
N VAL A 131 13.39 1.28 2.00
CA VAL A 131 13.24 2.44 1.11
C VAL A 131 13.92 2.12 -0.22
N PHE A 132 13.17 2.24 -1.32
CA PHE A 132 13.74 2.08 -2.65
C PHE A 132 14.57 3.33 -2.97
N SER A 133 15.89 3.23 -2.87
CA SER A 133 16.79 4.39 -3.02
C SER A 133 16.97 4.81 -4.48
N GLY A 134 16.88 3.85 -5.40
CA GLY A 134 17.05 4.07 -6.84
C GLY A 134 15.84 4.66 -7.58
N THR A 135 14.67 4.82 -6.95
CA THR A 135 13.45 5.25 -7.65
C THR A 135 13.41 6.76 -7.89
N LYS A 136 12.83 7.19 -9.01
CA LYS A 136 12.60 8.61 -9.37
C LYS A 136 11.70 9.33 -8.37
N GLN A 137 10.76 8.60 -7.76
CA GLN A 137 9.86 9.11 -6.73
C GLN A 137 9.92 8.20 -5.50
N PRO A 138 9.67 8.76 -4.30
CA PRO A 138 9.65 7.98 -3.07
C PRO A 138 8.69 6.79 -3.13
N GLU A 139 9.24 5.63 -2.75
CA GLU A 139 8.58 4.34 -2.64
C GLU A 139 9.23 3.58 -1.48
N SER A 140 8.41 2.90 -0.68
CA SER A 140 8.86 2.02 0.40
C SER A 140 8.09 0.72 0.43
N ALA A 141 8.67 -0.25 1.12
CA ALA A 141 7.99 -1.46 1.58
C ALA A 141 8.20 -1.58 3.10
N LEU A 142 7.40 -2.44 3.72
CA LEU A 142 7.49 -2.74 5.14
C LEU A 142 7.49 -4.25 5.33
N LEU A 143 8.39 -4.76 6.16
CA LEU A 143 8.36 -6.15 6.61
C LEU A 143 7.80 -6.18 8.01
N PHE A 144 6.65 -6.83 8.20
CA PHE A 144 6.13 -7.15 9.51
C PHE A 144 6.54 -8.57 9.90
N LYS A 145 7.45 -8.70 10.86
CA LYS A 145 8.16 -9.94 11.23
C LYS A 145 7.35 -10.92 12.09
N ARG A 146 6.03 -10.74 12.18
CA ARG A 146 5.11 -11.72 12.79
C ARG A 146 4.57 -12.67 11.71
N TYR A 147 4.03 -13.82 12.11
CA TYR A 147 3.34 -14.77 11.23
C TYR A 147 4.20 -15.30 10.06
N GLY A 148 5.51 -15.48 10.26
CA GLY A 148 6.44 -15.90 9.20
C GLY A 148 6.82 -14.79 8.22
N GLY A 149 6.54 -13.52 8.56
CA GLY A 149 6.88 -12.36 7.76
C GLY A 149 5.79 -11.99 6.76
N ILE A 150 5.30 -10.76 6.85
CA ILE A 150 4.35 -10.16 5.92
C ILE A 150 5.02 -8.97 5.23
N LEU A 151 5.27 -9.12 3.93
CA LEU A 151 5.75 -8.02 3.11
C LEU A 151 4.58 -7.12 2.71
N ILE A 152 4.61 -5.86 3.12
CA ILE A 152 3.61 -4.84 2.78
C ILE A 152 4.26 -3.84 1.81
N THR A 153 3.82 -3.84 0.56
CA THR A 153 4.38 -2.97 -0.49
C THR A 153 3.37 -1.93 -0.95
N CYS A 154 3.86 -0.85 -1.56
CA CYS A 154 3.01 0.06 -2.32
C CYS A 154 2.80 -0.46 -3.75
N ASP A 155 3.38 0.19 -4.77
CA ASP A 155 3.22 -0.19 -6.17
C ASP A 155 4.37 -1.04 -6.71
N SER A 156 5.51 -1.03 -6.04
CA SER A 156 6.75 -1.73 -6.40
C SER A 156 6.55 -3.21 -6.68
N VAL A 157 5.72 -3.88 -5.88
CA VAL A 157 5.28 -5.26 -6.13
C VAL A 157 3.79 -5.33 -5.81
N GLN A 158 3.03 -6.01 -6.66
CA GLN A 158 1.57 -6.14 -6.51
C GLN A 158 1.19 -7.61 -6.61
N SER A 159 0.21 -8.05 -5.84
CA SER A 159 -0.27 -9.44 -5.83
C SER A 159 -1.72 -9.51 -6.29
N TRP A 160 -1.97 -9.64 -7.59
CA TRP A 160 -3.33 -9.66 -8.12
C TRP A 160 -3.93 -11.06 -8.03
N GLN A 161 -4.86 -11.27 -7.08
CA GLN A 161 -5.51 -12.57 -6.88
C GLN A 161 -6.91 -12.62 -7.53
N ASP A 162 -7.51 -11.46 -7.75
CA ASP A 162 -8.81 -11.28 -8.39
C ASP A 162 -8.89 -9.90 -9.06
N TRP A 163 -10.01 -9.64 -9.73
CA TRP A 163 -10.37 -8.32 -10.27
C TRP A 163 -11.47 -7.64 -9.45
N ASN A 164 -11.59 -7.98 -8.18
CA ASN A 164 -12.54 -7.32 -7.30
C ASN A 164 -12.21 -5.82 -7.22
N GLN A 165 -13.25 -5.02 -7.00
CA GLN A 165 -13.19 -3.55 -7.06
C GLN A 165 -12.72 -2.95 -8.41
N CYS A 166 -12.51 -3.77 -9.45
CA CYS A 166 -12.24 -3.32 -10.82
C CYS A 166 -13.52 -3.28 -11.66
N ASN A 167 -13.73 -2.20 -12.43
CA ASN A 167 -14.83 -2.13 -13.40
C ASN A 167 -14.51 -2.93 -14.69
N VAL A 168 -15.52 -3.13 -15.53
CA VAL A 168 -15.39 -3.90 -16.78
C VAL A 168 -14.30 -3.34 -17.70
N VAL A 169 -14.20 -2.01 -17.80
CA VAL A 169 -13.17 -1.34 -18.59
C VAL A 169 -11.77 -1.68 -18.07
N ALA A 170 -11.54 -1.62 -16.75
CA ALA A 170 -10.27 -2.01 -16.14
C ALA A 170 -9.94 -3.48 -16.39
N ARG A 171 -10.92 -4.39 -16.23
CA ARG A 171 -10.72 -5.83 -16.48
C ARG A 171 -10.28 -6.14 -17.90
N LEU A 172 -10.74 -5.35 -18.87
CA LEU A 172 -10.30 -5.46 -20.26
C LEU A 172 -8.92 -4.84 -20.48
N MET A 173 -8.65 -3.65 -19.93
CA MET A 173 -7.42 -2.88 -20.21
C MET A 173 -6.19 -3.34 -19.43
N MET A 174 -6.34 -3.76 -18.17
CA MET A 174 -5.23 -4.10 -17.28
C MET A 174 -4.33 -5.22 -17.84
N PRO A 175 -4.86 -6.32 -18.42
CA PRO A 175 -4.07 -7.32 -19.12
C PRO A 175 -3.16 -6.76 -20.22
N PHE A 176 -3.64 -5.82 -21.03
CA PHE A 176 -2.84 -5.21 -22.10
C PHE A 176 -1.68 -4.35 -21.57
N LEU A 177 -1.83 -3.80 -20.36
CA LEU A 177 -0.77 -3.06 -19.66
C LEU A 177 0.21 -3.97 -18.91
N GLY A 178 0.02 -5.29 -18.97
CA GLY A 178 0.88 -6.30 -18.37
C GLY A 178 0.46 -6.75 -16.97
N PHE A 179 -0.66 -6.25 -16.45
CA PHE A 179 -1.24 -6.71 -15.18
C PHE A 179 -2.00 -8.02 -15.41
N GLY A 180 -1.74 -9.04 -14.60
CA GLY A 180 -2.48 -10.31 -14.66
C GLY A 180 -2.67 -10.86 -13.27
N LEU A 181 -3.56 -11.84 -13.13
CA LEU A 181 -3.84 -12.50 -11.85
C LEU A 181 -2.63 -13.33 -11.39
N ARG A 182 -1.65 -12.65 -10.80
CA ARG A 182 -0.40 -13.15 -10.24
C ARG A 182 0.28 -12.05 -9.44
N THR A 183 1.29 -12.42 -8.67
CA THR A 183 2.30 -11.45 -8.21
C THR A 183 3.12 -10.93 -9.39
N LEU A 184 3.33 -9.62 -9.43
CA LEU A 184 4.01 -8.92 -10.52
C LEU A 184 4.63 -7.59 -10.07
N ILE A 185 5.58 -7.13 -10.87
CA ILE A 185 6.03 -5.73 -10.89
C ILE A 185 5.36 -5.08 -12.10
N GLY A 186 4.56 -4.05 -11.87
CA GLY A 186 3.81 -3.37 -12.93
C GLY A 186 4.76 -2.70 -13.93
N ARG A 187 4.69 -3.05 -15.22
CA ARG A 187 5.53 -2.41 -16.26
C ARG A 187 5.40 -0.88 -16.28
N PRO A 188 4.20 -0.28 -16.14
CA PRO A 188 4.08 1.18 -16.05
C PRO A 188 4.80 1.77 -14.84
N TRP A 189 4.69 1.13 -13.67
CA TRP A 189 5.39 1.57 -12.46
C TRP A 189 6.91 1.46 -12.65
N LEU A 190 7.41 0.32 -13.12
CA LEU A 190 8.85 0.10 -13.31
C LEU A 190 9.45 1.13 -14.26
N LYS A 191 8.79 1.39 -15.41
CA LYS A 191 9.22 2.43 -16.35
C LYS A 191 9.14 3.84 -15.75
N GLY A 192 8.09 4.13 -14.98
CA GLY A 192 7.88 5.44 -14.37
C GLY A 192 8.84 5.75 -13.22
N MET A 193 9.26 4.73 -12.47
CA MET A 193 10.13 4.86 -11.31
C MET A 193 11.62 4.69 -11.64
N THR A 194 11.98 4.06 -12.76
CA THR A 194 13.41 3.88 -13.12
C THR A 194 14.02 5.18 -13.66
N PRO A 195 15.16 5.67 -13.13
CA PRO A 195 16.00 6.73 -13.70
C PRO A 195 16.31 6.51 -15.19
N ASP A 196 16.50 7.57 -15.97
CA ASP A 196 16.83 7.41 -17.39
C ASP A 196 18.20 6.72 -17.53
N GLY A 197 18.26 5.63 -18.30
CA GLY A 197 19.44 4.76 -18.39
C GLY A 197 19.73 3.92 -17.13
N GLY A 198 18.88 4.00 -16.11
CA GLY A 198 19.01 3.26 -14.86
C GLY A 198 18.40 1.85 -14.90
N ASN A 199 18.55 1.14 -13.79
CA ASN A 199 17.95 -0.16 -13.53
C ASN A 199 17.63 -0.26 -12.04
N LEU A 200 16.50 -0.88 -11.69
CA LEU A 200 16.06 -1.08 -10.30
C LEU A 200 16.25 -2.52 -9.80
N GLN A 201 16.80 -3.43 -10.60
CA GLN A 201 16.92 -4.84 -10.23
C GLN A 201 17.63 -5.06 -8.88
N SER A 202 18.71 -4.30 -8.61
CA SER A 202 19.45 -4.40 -7.35
C SER A 202 18.62 -4.01 -6.12
N GLU A 203 17.62 -3.13 -6.25
CA GLU A 203 16.69 -2.83 -5.15
C GLU A 203 15.83 -4.05 -4.84
N PHE A 204 15.36 -4.76 -5.87
CA PHE A 204 14.58 -5.99 -5.67
C PHE A 204 15.42 -7.16 -5.16
N ASP A 205 16.67 -7.27 -5.60
CA ASP A 205 17.61 -8.27 -5.07
C ASP A 205 17.88 -8.04 -3.57
N ARG A 206 17.93 -6.77 -3.14
CA ARG A 206 18.02 -6.37 -1.73
C ARG A 206 16.74 -6.68 -0.96
N LEU A 207 15.57 -6.35 -1.53
CA LEU A 207 14.27 -6.68 -0.94
C LEU A 207 14.10 -8.20 -0.74
N LEU A 208 14.56 -9.01 -1.69
CA LEU A 208 14.50 -10.47 -1.62
C LEU A 208 15.45 -11.09 -0.59
N GLN A 209 16.36 -10.31 0.02
CA GLN A 209 17.14 -10.79 1.18
C GLN A 209 16.28 -10.91 2.44
N TRP A 210 15.13 -10.24 2.49
CA TRP A 210 14.19 -10.39 3.57
C TRP A 210 13.46 -11.73 3.51
N GLU A 211 13.23 -12.32 4.69
CA GLU A 211 12.41 -13.50 4.85
C GLU A 211 10.95 -13.10 5.09
N PHE A 212 10.06 -13.55 4.20
CA PHE A 212 8.62 -13.32 4.33
C PHE A 212 7.83 -14.44 3.65
N ASN A 213 6.73 -14.85 4.27
CA ASN A 213 5.87 -15.91 3.76
C ASN A 213 4.58 -15.37 3.13
N HIS A 214 4.19 -14.16 3.52
CA HIS A 214 2.96 -13.51 3.09
C HIS A 214 3.23 -12.14 2.48
N MET A 215 2.29 -11.64 1.67
CA MET A 215 2.40 -10.31 1.07
C MET A 215 1.05 -9.62 0.90
N ILE A 216 1.03 -8.31 1.15
CA ILE A 216 -0.07 -7.40 0.81
C ILE A 216 0.51 -6.22 0.03
N GLY A 217 0.14 -6.06 -1.24
CA GLY A 217 0.46 -4.84 -1.99
C GLY A 217 -0.61 -3.78 -1.83
N ALA A 218 -0.32 -2.53 -2.22
CA ALA A 218 -1.33 -1.49 -2.32
C ALA A 218 -2.35 -1.77 -3.43
N HIS A 219 -2.11 -2.78 -4.27
CA HIS A 219 -3.03 -3.31 -5.28
C HIS A 219 -3.07 -4.83 -5.24
N GLY A 220 -4.19 -5.39 -5.71
CA GLY A 220 -4.43 -6.83 -5.70
C GLY A 220 -5.05 -7.34 -4.39
N GLY A 221 -4.81 -8.60 -4.06
CA GLY A 221 -5.26 -9.27 -2.84
C GLY A 221 -4.11 -9.75 -1.96
N PHE A 222 -4.46 -10.52 -0.93
CA PHE A 222 -3.50 -11.12 0.00
C PHE A 222 -2.84 -12.37 -0.60
N CYS A 223 -1.51 -12.37 -0.76
CA CYS A 223 -0.74 -13.57 -1.09
C CYS A 223 -0.37 -14.29 0.20
N SER A 224 -0.82 -15.54 0.36
CA SER A 224 -0.60 -16.32 1.58
C SER A 224 0.31 -17.51 1.34
N GLY A 225 1.37 -17.65 2.16
CA GLY A 225 2.10 -18.92 2.30
C GLY A 225 3.15 -19.23 1.25
N ASN A 226 3.37 -18.35 0.26
CA ASN A 226 4.38 -18.53 -0.79
C ASN A 226 4.87 -17.20 -1.39
N ALA A 227 4.73 -16.10 -0.63
CA ALA A 227 4.97 -14.77 -1.19
C ALA A 227 6.40 -14.57 -1.68
N HIS A 228 7.42 -15.05 -0.95
CA HIS A 228 8.82 -14.90 -1.37
C HIS A 228 9.09 -15.48 -2.76
N SER A 229 8.64 -16.71 -3.01
CA SER A 229 8.80 -17.37 -4.33
C SER A 229 8.04 -16.63 -5.43
N GLU A 230 6.84 -16.14 -5.13
CA GLU A 230 6.05 -15.36 -6.07
C GLU A 230 6.71 -14.02 -6.42
N VAL A 231 7.23 -13.30 -5.42
CA VAL A 231 7.98 -12.05 -5.63
C VAL A 231 9.25 -12.32 -6.43
N LYS A 232 10.01 -13.37 -6.11
CA LYS A 232 11.21 -13.76 -6.87
C LYS A 232 10.92 -14.05 -8.33
N THR A 233 9.81 -14.73 -8.60
CA THR A 233 9.33 -15.01 -9.96
C THR A 233 8.95 -13.71 -10.68
N ALA A 234 8.24 -12.80 -9.98
CA ALA A 234 7.88 -11.49 -10.52
C ALA A 234 9.11 -10.65 -10.88
N VAL A 235 10.14 -10.62 -10.01
CA VAL A 235 11.42 -9.93 -10.25
C VAL A 235 12.11 -10.53 -11.47
N THR A 236 12.27 -11.85 -11.54
CA THR A 236 12.90 -12.52 -12.68
C THR A 236 12.21 -12.17 -13.99
N LYS A 237 10.87 -12.16 -14.01
CA LYS A 237 10.08 -11.81 -15.20
C LYS A 237 10.15 -10.32 -15.56
N ALA A 238 10.30 -9.44 -14.58
CA ALA A 238 10.38 -7.99 -14.81
C ALA A 238 11.72 -7.58 -15.43
N PHE A 239 12.79 -8.30 -15.10
CA PHE A 239 14.16 -8.00 -15.55
C PHE A 239 14.73 -9.02 -16.54
N SER A 240 13.93 -10.00 -16.98
CA SER A 240 14.30 -10.88 -18.10
C SER A 240 14.33 -10.08 -19.40
N LYS A 241 15.43 -10.21 -20.15
CA LYS A 241 15.62 -9.59 -21.48
C LYS A 241 14.55 -10.02 -22.48
#